data_AF-A0A672ZWE0-F1
#
_entry.id   AF-A0A672ZWE0-F1
#
_cell.length_a   1.000
_cell.length_b   1.000
_cell.length_c   1.000
_cell.angle_alpha   90.00
_cell.angle_beta   90.00
_cell.angle_gamma   90.00
#
_symmetry.space_group_name_H-M   'P 1'
#
loop_
_entity.id
_entity.type
_entity.pdbx_description
1 polymer ?
#
loop_
_entity_poly.entity_id
_entity_poly.type
_entity_poly.pdbx_seq_one_letter_code
_entity_poly.pdbx_strand_id
1 'polypeptide(L)'
;MGETEDERTAQASQLFENFVQASTCKGTLQAFSTLCRQLDLDPLDYSNFYSCLKAAVCHWKVKALWTKLDKRAQQKVYNQNKACQGTRCLIIGGGPCGLRTAIELALLGCKVVVIEKRDTFSRNNVLHLWPFTIHDLRGLGAKKFYGKFCAGSIDHISIRQLQLMLLKVSLILGIEIHVNVEFVKVVEPPEEQTDDSPGWRAEVRPSTHIVSDSDFDVVIGADGRKNTLDGFARKEFRGKLAIAITANFVNRNTTAEAKVEEISGVAFIFNQKFFLELKEDTGLHRNRASAERRQRQPGGLAVLCPRGCRLWNQLPAAVSGLRHQPLRTAGCGHVRLHQHVRIGERRPDQGETRTSAAGGAGWR
;
A
#
# COMPACT_ATOMS: atom_id res chain seq x y z
N MET A 1 34.61 28.86 -16.50
CA MET A 1 34.14 27.51 -16.86
C MET A 1 33.77 26.66 -15.64
N GLY A 2 34.44 26.79 -14.48
CA GLY A 2 34.08 26.05 -13.26
C GLY A 2 32.77 26.50 -12.57
N GLU A 3 32.48 27.80 -12.55
CA GLU A 3 31.25 28.33 -11.89
C GLU A 3 29.95 27.78 -12.51
N THR A 4 29.91 27.65 -13.83
CA THR A 4 28.76 27.09 -14.57
C THR A 4 28.54 25.58 -14.36
N GLU A 5 29.59 24.84 -14.00
CA GLU A 5 29.51 23.39 -13.76
C GLU A 5 29.08 23.08 -12.33
N ASP A 6 29.56 23.87 -11.37
CA ASP A 6 29.11 23.83 -9.98
C ASP A 6 27.63 24.25 -9.85
N GLU A 7 27.19 25.27 -10.57
CA GLU A 7 25.78 25.69 -10.62
C GLU A 7 24.86 24.59 -11.18
N ARG A 8 25.27 23.92 -12.26
CA ARG A 8 24.52 22.78 -12.82
C ARG A 8 24.44 21.61 -11.85
N THR A 9 25.54 21.31 -11.16
CA THR A 9 25.59 20.23 -10.16
C THR A 9 24.70 20.56 -8.95
N ALA A 10 24.69 21.81 -8.52
CA ALA A 10 23.80 22.30 -7.45
C ALA A 10 22.32 22.24 -7.88
N GLN A 11 22.00 22.65 -9.12
CA GLN A 11 20.66 22.57 -9.68
C GLN A 11 20.16 21.12 -9.76
N ALA A 12 20.97 20.20 -10.30
CA ALA A 12 20.66 18.77 -10.36
C ALA A 12 20.37 18.19 -8.97
N SER A 13 21.18 18.58 -7.99
CA SER A 13 21.01 18.17 -6.59
C SER A 13 19.69 18.67 -6.00
N GLN A 14 19.34 19.94 -6.24
CA GLN A 14 18.09 20.53 -5.74
C GLN A 14 16.86 19.88 -6.39
N LEU A 15 16.88 19.64 -7.70
CA LEU A 15 15.80 18.97 -8.41
C LEU A 15 15.58 17.55 -7.89
N PHE A 16 16.68 16.81 -7.64
CA PHE A 16 16.60 15.47 -7.08
C PHE A 16 16.10 15.49 -5.62
N GLU A 17 16.51 16.46 -4.82
CA GLU A 17 15.98 16.64 -3.46
C GLU A 17 14.47 16.93 -3.46
N ASN A 18 13.98 17.78 -4.36
CA ASN A 18 12.55 18.05 -4.53
C ASN A 18 11.77 16.76 -4.86
N PHE A 19 12.31 15.94 -5.76
CA PHE A 19 11.75 14.62 -6.08
C PHE A 19 11.72 13.68 -4.86
N VAL A 20 12.82 13.61 -4.10
CA VAL A 20 12.92 12.79 -2.89
C VAL A 20 11.96 13.27 -1.79
N GLN A 21 11.72 14.57 -1.68
CA GLN A 21 10.85 15.16 -0.65
C GLN A 21 9.36 15.12 -1.01
N ALA A 22 9.01 14.93 -2.29
CA ALA A 22 7.62 14.86 -2.74
C ALA A 22 6.80 13.82 -1.95
N SER A 23 5.61 14.22 -1.49
CA SER A 23 4.78 13.47 -0.52
C SER A 23 3.46 12.93 -1.09
N THR A 24 3.23 13.14 -2.39
CA THR A 24 2.04 12.68 -3.13
C THR A 24 2.48 12.00 -4.42
N CYS A 25 1.68 11.06 -4.94
CA CYS A 25 2.00 10.34 -6.17
C CYS A 25 2.16 11.32 -7.35
N LYS A 26 1.15 12.17 -7.59
CA LYS A 26 1.19 13.23 -8.61
C LYS A 26 2.40 14.18 -8.44
N GLY A 27 2.67 14.63 -7.21
CA GLY A 27 3.81 15.51 -6.94
C GLY A 27 5.16 14.82 -7.21
N THR A 28 5.29 13.54 -6.89
CA THR A 28 6.49 12.75 -7.21
C THR A 28 6.68 12.61 -8.72
N LEU A 29 5.63 12.29 -9.48
CA LEU A 29 5.69 12.19 -10.95
C LEU A 29 6.05 13.54 -11.60
N GLN A 30 5.45 14.63 -11.12
CA GLN A 30 5.74 15.99 -11.62
C GLN A 30 7.17 16.43 -11.32
N ALA A 31 7.64 16.20 -10.09
CA ALA A 31 9.02 16.51 -9.71
C ALA A 31 10.03 15.70 -10.53
N PHE A 32 9.73 14.42 -10.78
CA PHE A 32 10.57 13.55 -11.61
C PHE A 32 10.59 13.98 -13.09
N SER A 33 9.43 14.31 -13.67
CA SER A 33 9.35 14.84 -15.03
C SER A 33 10.14 16.16 -15.17
N THR A 34 10.05 17.04 -14.17
CA THR A 34 10.83 18.28 -14.15
C THR A 34 12.33 17.99 -14.05
N LEU A 35 12.74 17.06 -13.19
CA LEU A 35 14.12 16.59 -13.07
C LEU A 35 14.65 16.09 -14.43
N CYS A 36 13.93 15.17 -15.08
CA CYS A 36 14.36 14.59 -16.35
C CYS A 36 14.51 15.66 -17.44
N ARG A 37 13.50 16.53 -17.59
CA ARG A 37 13.53 17.62 -18.58
C ARG A 37 14.68 18.61 -18.36
N GLN A 38 14.99 18.96 -17.11
CA GLN A 38 16.04 19.93 -16.80
C GLN A 38 17.45 19.34 -16.89
N LEU A 39 17.58 18.02 -16.75
CA LEU A 39 18.85 17.31 -16.88
C LEU A 39 19.02 16.63 -18.25
N ASP A 40 18.11 16.90 -19.19
CA ASP A 40 18.08 16.32 -20.53
C ASP A 40 18.15 14.77 -20.52
N LEU A 41 17.38 14.17 -19.62
CA LEU A 41 17.27 12.71 -19.49
C LEU A 41 16.00 12.22 -20.16
N ASP A 42 16.11 11.19 -20.99
CA ASP A 42 14.97 10.50 -21.59
C ASP A 42 14.58 9.26 -20.76
N PRO A 43 13.46 9.28 -20.01
CA PRO A 43 12.98 8.11 -19.27
C PRO A 43 12.51 6.96 -20.17
N LEU A 44 12.32 7.17 -21.47
CA LEU A 44 11.96 6.10 -22.42
C LEU A 44 13.16 5.26 -22.85
N ASP A 45 14.39 5.80 -22.75
CA ASP A 45 15.63 5.02 -22.89
C ASP A 45 15.94 4.24 -21.59
N TYR A 46 15.05 3.31 -21.26
CA TYR A 46 15.11 2.51 -20.02
C TYR A 46 16.43 1.77 -19.82
N SER A 47 17.16 1.46 -20.90
CA SER A 47 18.43 0.72 -20.84
C SER A 47 19.57 1.58 -20.29
N ASN A 48 19.62 2.88 -20.63
CA ASN A 48 20.69 3.78 -20.19
C ASN A 48 20.24 4.78 -19.11
N PHE A 49 18.93 4.91 -18.88
CA PHE A 49 18.36 5.95 -18.01
C PHE A 49 19.00 5.99 -16.62
N TYR A 50 19.08 4.85 -15.91
CA TYR A 50 19.64 4.82 -14.56
C TYR A 50 21.12 5.26 -14.53
N SER A 51 21.93 4.83 -15.50
CA SER A 51 23.33 5.26 -15.61
C SER A 51 23.45 6.76 -15.88
N CYS A 52 22.64 7.31 -16.77
CA CYS A 52 22.63 8.74 -17.09
C CYS A 52 22.15 9.57 -15.90
N LEU A 53 21.06 9.17 -15.23
CA LEU A 53 20.56 9.82 -14.03
C LEU A 53 21.62 9.84 -12.92
N LYS A 54 22.27 8.70 -12.68
CA LYS A 54 23.33 8.59 -11.68
C LYS A 54 24.54 9.48 -12.00
N ALA A 55 24.92 9.59 -13.28
CA ALA A 55 26.00 10.47 -13.72
C ALA A 55 25.63 11.95 -13.56
N ALA A 56 24.40 12.33 -13.91
CA ALA A 56 23.90 13.70 -13.81
C ALA A 56 23.69 14.15 -12.35
N VAL A 57 23.34 13.24 -11.44
CA VAL A 57 23.11 13.53 -10.02
C VAL A 57 24.28 13.00 -9.17
N CYS A 58 25.42 13.68 -9.28
CA CYS A 58 26.71 13.29 -8.69
C CYS A 58 27.05 14.04 -7.38
N HIS A 59 26.11 14.10 -6.43
CA HIS A 59 26.31 14.81 -5.15
C HIS A 59 26.51 13.86 -3.94
N TRP A 60 27.25 14.32 -2.92
CA TRP A 60 27.59 13.49 -1.75
C TRP A 60 26.36 12.94 -1.00
N LYS A 61 25.27 13.71 -0.94
CA LYS A 61 24.01 13.32 -0.27
C LYS A 61 23.29 12.14 -0.94
N VAL A 62 23.58 11.83 -2.21
CA VAL A 62 22.91 10.75 -2.97
C VAL A 62 23.79 9.53 -3.17
N LYS A 63 25.10 9.65 -2.95
CA LYS A 63 26.08 8.55 -3.11
C LYS A 63 25.66 7.26 -2.38
N ALA A 64 25.17 7.37 -1.15
CA ALA A 64 24.72 6.21 -0.38
C ALA A 64 23.49 5.49 -0.97
N LEU A 65 22.62 6.21 -1.71
CA LEU A 65 21.50 5.62 -2.44
C LEU A 65 22.03 4.84 -3.65
N TRP A 66 22.90 5.45 -4.45
CA TRP A 66 23.53 4.81 -5.62
C TRP A 66 24.26 3.52 -5.23
N THR A 67 25.10 3.56 -4.19
CA THR A 67 25.80 2.37 -3.70
C THR A 67 24.86 1.22 -3.34
N LYS A 68 23.68 1.53 -2.79
CA LYS A 68 22.68 0.51 -2.43
C LYS A 68 22.01 -0.12 -3.65
N LEU A 69 21.59 0.71 -4.60
CA LEU A 69 20.97 0.25 -5.84
C LEU A 69 21.97 -0.51 -6.72
N ASP A 70 23.20 -0.01 -6.85
CA ASP A 70 24.28 -0.69 -7.57
C ASP A 70 24.57 -2.06 -6.95
N LYS A 71 24.69 -2.14 -5.62
CA LYS A 71 24.92 -3.41 -4.92
C LYS A 71 23.79 -4.41 -5.18
N ARG A 72 22.55 -3.94 -5.33
CA ARG A 72 21.43 -4.81 -5.71
C ARG A 72 21.58 -5.27 -7.17
N ALA A 73 21.76 -4.35 -8.10
CA ALA A 73 21.90 -4.63 -9.54
C ALA A 73 23.08 -5.57 -9.88
N GLN A 74 24.17 -5.52 -9.09
CA GLN A 74 25.35 -6.36 -9.25
C GLN A 74 25.17 -7.82 -8.79
N GLN A 75 24.01 -8.20 -8.24
CA GLN A 75 23.77 -9.60 -7.88
C GLN A 75 23.75 -10.48 -9.14
N LYS A 76 24.36 -11.67 -9.04
CA LYS A 76 24.56 -12.61 -10.17
C LYS A 76 23.27 -12.92 -10.93
N VAL A 77 22.14 -12.99 -10.23
CA VAL A 77 20.82 -13.30 -10.81
C VAL A 77 20.39 -12.30 -11.89
N TYR A 78 20.83 -11.05 -11.81
CA TYR A 78 20.46 -10.00 -12.76
C TYR A 78 21.32 -10.00 -14.03
N ASN A 79 22.43 -10.75 -14.03
CA ASN A 79 23.38 -10.82 -15.15
C ASN A 79 23.73 -9.42 -15.72
N GLN A 80 24.11 -8.47 -14.85
CA GLN A 80 24.39 -7.08 -15.23
C GLN A 80 23.23 -6.41 -15.99
N ASN A 81 22.00 -6.62 -15.53
CA ASN A 81 20.76 -6.14 -16.16
C ASN A 81 20.51 -6.69 -17.58
N LYS A 82 21.01 -7.90 -17.88
CA LYS A 82 20.85 -8.54 -19.20
C LYS A 82 20.14 -9.89 -19.15
N ALA A 83 19.68 -10.33 -17.97
CA ALA A 83 19.05 -11.64 -17.82
C ALA A 83 17.76 -11.80 -18.66
N CYS A 84 17.00 -10.72 -18.82
CA CYS A 84 15.73 -10.68 -19.56
C CYS A 84 15.69 -9.51 -20.55
N GLN A 85 16.84 -9.17 -21.16
CA GLN A 85 16.94 -8.09 -22.14
C GLN A 85 16.00 -8.34 -23.32
N GLY A 86 15.33 -7.28 -23.79
CA GLY A 86 14.36 -7.36 -24.89
C GLY A 86 12.96 -7.82 -24.49
N THR A 87 12.75 -8.28 -23.24
CA THR A 87 11.42 -8.63 -22.74
C THR A 87 10.65 -7.38 -22.32
N ARG A 88 9.41 -7.24 -22.79
CA ARG A 88 8.49 -6.14 -22.44
C ARG A 88 7.45 -6.62 -21.44
N CYS A 89 7.34 -5.92 -20.31
CA CYS A 89 6.49 -6.31 -19.19
C CYS A 89 5.45 -5.23 -18.89
N LEU A 90 4.17 -5.61 -18.84
CA LEU A 90 3.08 -4.79 -18.34
C LEU A 90 2.68 -5.22 -16.92
N ILE A 91 2.68 -4.28 -15.98
CA ILE A 91 2.22 -4.49 -14.61
C ILE A 91 0.94 -3.70 -14.38
N ILE A 92 -0.10 -4.41 -13.94
CA ILE A 92 -1.41 -3.83 -13.64
C ILE A 92 -1.48 -3.58 -12.14
N GLY A 93 -1.37 -2.32 -11.72
CA GLY A 93 -1.51 -1.87 -10.33
C GLY A 93 -0.23 -1.30 -9.71
N GLY A 94 -0.28 -0.04 -9.30
CA GLY A 94 0.77 0.71 -8.59
C GLY A 94 0.76 0.49 -7.07
N GLY A 95 0.36 -0.70 -6.63
CA GLY A 95 0.42 -1.12 -5.22
C GLY A 95 1.84 -1.47 -4.78
N PRO A 96 2.08 -1.73 -3.47
CA PRO A 96 3.39 -2.16 -2.99
C PRO A 96 3.93 -3.38 -3.73
N CYS A 97 3.09 -4.40 -3.96
CA CYS A 97 3.50 -5.61 -4.67
C CYS A 97 3.84 -5.33 -6.14
N GLY A 98 2.98 -4.61 -6.86
CA GLY A 98 3.21 -4.29 -8.27
C GLY A 98 4.49 -3.48 -8.50
N LEU A 99 4.68 -2.40 -7.72
CA LEU A 99 5.91 -1.59 -7.79
C LEU A 99 7.15 -2.39 -7.38
N ARG A 100 7.03 -3.27 -6.37
CA ARG A 100 8.14 -4.12 -5.96
C ARG A 100 8.53 -5.12 -7.05
N THR A 101 7.55 -5.70 -7.74
CA THR A 101 7.77 -6.58 -8.89
C THR A 101 8.39 -5.81 -10.05
N ALA A 102 7.92 -4.59 -10.32
CA ALA A 102 8.47 -3.72 -11.36
C ALA A 102 9.98 -3.51 -11.19
N ILE A 103 10.40 -3.22 -9.96
CA ILE A 103 11.81 -3.03 -9.60
C ILE A 103 12.65 -4.28 -9.93
N GLU A 104 12.17 -5.50 -9.64
CA GLU A 104 12.93 -6.71 -9.99
C GLU A 104 13.02 -6.91 -11.50
N LEU A 105 11.95 -6.68 -12.25
CA LEU A 105 11.96 -6.82 -13.71
C LEU A 105 12.90 -5.82 -14.38
N ALA A 106 12.93 -4.57 -13.90
CA ALA A 106 13.87 -3.57 -14.38
C ALA A 106 15.33 -3.98 -14.08
N LEU A 107 15.59 -4.56 -12.90
CA LEU A 107 16.91 -5.09 -12.56
C LEU A 107 17.29 -6.30 -13.42
N LEU A 108 16.34 -7.09 -13.91
CA LEU A 108 16.58 -8.17 -14.87
C LEU A 108 16.86 -7.67 -16.29
N GLY A 109 16.60 -6.40 -16.61
CA GLY A 109 16.81 -5.81 -17.93
C GLY A 109 15.55 -5.70 -18.80
N CYS A 110 14.36 -5.92 -18.24
CA CYS A 110 13.11 -5.78 -18.98
C CYS A 110 12.76 -4.31 -19.24
N LYS A 111 12.04 -4.04 -20.35
CA LYS A 111 11.24 -2.81 -20.47
C LYS A 111 9.98 -2.98 -19.62
N VAL A 112 9.79 -2.13 -18.60
CA VAL A 112 8.68 -2.28 -17.65
C VAL A 112 7.75 -1.09 -17.72
N VAL A 113 6.47 -1.36 -17.95
CA VAL A 113 5.38 -0.38 -17.91
C VAL A 113 4.44 -0.75 -16.77
N VAL A 114 4.14 0.20 -15.89
CA VAL A 114 3.14 0.05 -14.82
C VAL A 114 1.95 0.94 -15.12
N ILE A 115 0.75 0.37 -15.12
CA ILE A 115 -0.50 1.14 -15.19
C ILE A 115 -1.22 1.10 -13.84
N GLU A 116 -1.72 2.25 -13.39
CA GLU A 116 -2.49 2.38 -12.17
C GLU A 116 -3.73 3.25 -12.42
N LYS A 117 -4.88 2.74 -11.98
CA LYS A 117 -6.18 3.41 -12.13
C LYS A 117 -6.26 4.75 -11.39
N ARG A 118 -5.50 4.92 -10.30
CA ARG A 118 -5.53 6.13 -9.44
C ARG A 118 -4.26 6.97 -9.59
N ASP A 119 -4.38 8.27 -9.36
CA ASP A 119 -3.23 9.19 -9.25
C ASP A 119 -2.85 9.55 -7.82
N THR A 120 -3.49 8.91 -6.83
CA THR A 120 -3.29 9.22 -5.41
C THR A 120 -3.07 7.96 -4.55
N PHE A 121 -2.15 8.09 -3.60
CA PHE A 121 -1.93 7.10 -2.55
C PHE A 121 -2.59 7.57 -1.25
N SER A 122 -3.83 7.12 -1.02
CA SER A 122 -4.71 7.61 0.05
C SER A 122 -4.80 6.71 1.28
N ARG A 123 -4.31 5.47 1.20
CA ARG A 123 -4.47 4.48 2.28
C ARG A 123 -3.49 4.72 3.43
N ASN A 124 -4.03 5.11 4.59
CA ASN A 124 -3.25 5.37 5.80
C ASN A 124 -3.02 4.11 6.66
N ASN A 125 -3.77 3.03 6.42
CA ASN A 125 -3.60 1.79 7.15
C ASN A 125 -2.15 1.29 7.15
N VAL A 126 -1.77 0.63 8.23
CA VAL A 126 -0.39 0.28 8.55
C VAL A 126 -0.14 -1.22 8.37
N LEU A 127 0.88 -1.54 7.56
CA LEU A 127 1.36 -2.88 7.28
C LEU A 127 2.48 -3.25 8.22
N HIS A 128 2.38 -4.42 8.84
CA HIS A 128 3.51 -5.05 9.52
C HIS A 128 4.50 -5.58 8.49
N LEU A 129 5.80 -5.48 8.79
CA LEU A 129 6.90 -5.89 7.95
C LEU A 129 7.70 -6.97 8.65
N TRP A 130 7.91 -8.09 7.96
CA TRP A 130 8.81 -9.12 8.46
C TRP A 130 10.28 -8.65 8.35
N PRO A 131 11.20 -9.23 9.13
CA PRO A 131 12.61 -8.83 9.11
C PRO A 131 13.25 -8.82 7.71
N PHE A 132 12.94 -9.81 6.87
CA PHE A 132 13.47 -9.87 5.51
C PHE A 132 12.94 -8.72 4.63
N THR A 133 11.68 -8.32 4.81
CA THR A 133 11.09 -7.18 4.08
C THR A 133 11.73 -5.87 4.51
N ILE A 134 12.00 -5.70 5.81
CA ILE A 134 12.73 -4.54 6.32
C ILE A 134 14.14 -4.48 5.70
N HIS A 135 14.83 -5.62 5.65
CA HIS A 135 16.16 -5.71 5.04
C HIS A 135 16.12 -5.37 3.54
N ASP A 136 15.16 -5.93 2.80
CA ASP A 136 14.96 -5.67 1.38
C ASP A 136 14.73 -4.17 1.10
N LEU A 137 13.79 -3.55 1.80
CA LEU A 137 13.50 -2.11 1.65
C LEU A 137 14.68 -1.23 2.07
N ARG A 138 15.44 -1.60 3.11
CA ARG A 138 16.71 -0.91 3.46
C ARG A 138 17.76 -1.05 2.36
N GLY A 139 17.77 -2.19 1.66
CA GLY A 139 18.60 -2.46 0.48
C GLY A 139 18.23 -1.59 -0.72
N LEU A 140 16.96 -1.18 -0.83
CA LEU A 140 16.48 -0.24 -1.86
C LEU A 140 16.58 1.24 -1.43
N GLY A 141 17.23 1.54 -0.31
CA GLY A 141 17.44 2.91 0.14
C GLY A 141 16.25 3.54 0.88
N ALA A 142 15.35 2.74 1.46
CA ALA A 142 14.14 3.22 2.15
C ALA A 142 14.34 4.44 3.08
N LYS A 143 15.42 4.47 3.86
CA LYS A 143 15.72 5.59 4.77
C LYS A 143 15.96 6.93 4.06
N LYS A 144 16.37 6.93 2.78
CA LYS A 144 16.55 8.14 1.98
C LYS A 144 15.21 8.78 1.63
N PHE A 145 14.20 7.96 1.33
CA PHE A 145 12.87 8.42 0.93
C PHE A 145 11.93 8.61 2.13
N TYR A 146 12.18 7.90 3.22
CA TYR A 146 11.42 7.97 4.46
C TYR A 146 12.36 7.85 5.66
N GLY A 147 12.80 9.00 6.21
CA GLY A 147 13.81 9.03 7.28
C GLY A 147 13.42 8.27 8.55
N LYS A 148 12.10 8.16 8.82
CA LYS A 148 11.53 7.40 9.95
C LYS A 148 11.43 5.89 9.67
N PHE A 149 11.88 5.40 8.52
CA PHE A 149 11.74 4.00 8.13
C PHE A 149 12.42 3.05 9.12
N CYS A 150 11.59 2.27 9.84
CA CYS A 150 12.02 1.27 10.81
C CYS A 150 13.13 1.78 11.74
N ALA A 151 12.92 2.98 12.31
CA ALA A 151 13.79 3.55 13.33
C ALA A 151 13.55 2.86 14.68
N GLY A 152 14.62 2.50 15.38
CA GLY A 152 14.52 1.70 16.60
C GLY A 152 13.91 0.33 16.34
N SER A 153 12.88 -0.02 17.11
CA SER A 153 12.12 -1.28 17.05
C SER A 153 10.89 -1.24 16.13
N ILE A 154 10.67 -0.13 15.40
CA ILE A 154 9.55 -0.01 14.46
C ILE A 154 9.69 -1.03 13.33
N ASP A 155 8.65 -1.82 13.12
CA ASP A 155 8.58 -2.93 12.16
C ASP A 155 7.39 -2.82 11.19
N HIS A 156 6.89 -1.60 10.97
CA HIS A 156 5.69 -1.37 10.18
C HIS A 156 5.75 -0.06 9.41
N ILE A 157 4.89 0.07 8.39
CA ILE A 157 4.81 1.22 7.50
C ILE A 157 3.38 1.42 7.00
N SER A 158 2.93 2.68 6.83
CA SER A 158 1.65 2.94 6.18
C SER A 158 1.70 2.60 4.69
N ILE A 159 0.58 2.09 4.15
CA ILE A 159 0.49 1.65 2.75
C ILE A 159 0.96 2.77 1.80
N ARG A 160 0.47 4.00 1.99
CA ARG A 160 0.84 5.13 1.14
C ARG A 160 2.34 5.48 1.18
N GLN A 161 3.00 5.35 2.34
CA GLN A 161 4.44 5.64 2.45
C GLN A 161 5.27 4.57 1.76
N LEU A 162 4.86 3.30 1.89
CA LEU A 162 5.46 2.20 1.14
C LEU A 162 5.31 2.40 -0.38
N GLN A 163 4.11 2.80 -0.84
CA GLN A 163 3.87 3.10 -2.25
C GLN A 163 4.74 4.26 -2.75
N LEU A 164 4.83 5.39 -2.02
CA LEU A 164 5.66 6.55 -2.42
C LEU A 164 7.15 6.19 -2.53
N MET A 165 7.66 5.43 -1.57
CA MET A 165 9.05 4.99 -1.58
C MET A 165 9.33 4.09 -2.79
N LEU A 166 8.49 3.08 -3.03
CA LEU A 166 8.68 2.16 -4.16
C LEU A 166 8.46 2.86 -5.50
N LEU A 167 7.56 3.83 -5.58
CA LEU A 167 7.37 4.68 -6.76
C LEU A 167 8.67 5.43 -7.09
N LYS A 168 9.31 6.05 -6.09
CA LYS A 168 10.56 6.78 -6.30
C LYS A 168 11.69 5.87 -6.79
N VAL A 169 11.84 4.69 -6.19
CA VAL A 169 12.81 3.70 -6.65
C VAL A 169 12.49 3.24 -8.07
N SER A 170 11.21 3.05 -8.40
CA SER A 170 10.80 2.59 -9.72
C SER A 170 11.17 3.61 -10.80
N LEU A 171 10.87 4.90 -10.56
CA LEU A 171 11.21 5.98 -11.48
C LEU A 171 12.73 6.14 -11.65
N ILE A 172 13.51 6.03 -10.58
CA ILE A 172 14.98 6.05 -10.64
C ILE A 172 15.53 4.95 -11.55
N LEU A 173 14.90 3.78 -11.55
CA LEU A 173 15.30 2.62 -12.36
C LEU A 173 14.75 2.66 -13.79
N GLY A 174 14.14 3.77 -14.23
CA GLY A 174 13.63 3.91 -15.60
C GLY A 174 12.34 3.14 -15.88
N ILE A 175 11.58 2.78 -14.84
CA ILE A 175 10.28 2.13 -15.01
C ILE A 175 9.26 3.19 -15.45
N GLU A 176 8.55 2.90 -16.54
CA GLU A 176 7.50 3.75 -17.09
C GLU A 176 6.22 3.56 -16.29
N ILE A 177 5.62 4.66 -15.79
CA ILE A 177 4.47 4.60 -14.88
C ILE A 177 3.37 5.54 -15.36
N HIS A 178 2.20 4.97 -15.65
CA HIS A 178 1.01 5.69 -16.07
C HIS A 178 -0.07 5.60 -14.99
N VAL A 179 -0.49 6.76 -14.49
CA VAL A 179 -1.59 6.89 -13.53
C VAL A 179 -2.86 7.35 -14.25
N ASN A 180 -4.02 7.14 -13.62
CA ASN A 180 -5.34 7.38 -14.22
C ASN A 180 -5.60 6.51 -15.46
N VAL A 181 -4.97 5.32 -15.51
CA VAL A 181 -5.15 4.33 -16.57
C VAL A 181 -5.73 3.07 -15.97
N GLU A 182 -6.97 2.76 -16.31
CA GLU A 182 -7.64 1.54 -15.88
C GLU A 182 -7.45 0.43 -16.91
N PHE A 183 -6.91 -0.71 -16.48
CA PHE A 183 -6.90 -1.93 -17.27
C PHE A 183 -8.30 -2.48 -17.44
N VAL A 184 -8.66 -2.89 -18.65
CA VAL A 184 -9.94 -3.55 -18.97
C VAL A 184 -9.72 -5.04 -19.21
N LYS A 185 -8.92 -5.39 -20.23
CA LYS A 185 -8.61 -6.77 -20.58
C LYS A 185 -7.32 -6.86 -21.42
N VAL A 186 -6.82 -8.07 -21.56
CA VAL A 186 -5.77 -8.38 -22.52
C VAL A 186 -6.41 -8.49 -23.92
N VAL A 187 -5.71 -7.98 -24.94
CA VAL A 187 -6.09 -8.07 -26.34
C VAL A 187 -5.11 -9.03 -27.02
N GLU A 188 -5.67 -10.09 -27.60
CA GLU A 188 -4.90 -11.09 -28.35
C GLU A 188 -4.39 -10.48 -29.66
N PRO A 189 -3.21 -10.91 -30.15
CA PRO A 189 -2.76 -10.54 -31.47
C PRO A 189 -3.73 -11.07 -32.54
N PRO A 190 -3.83 -10.43 -33.72
CA PRO A 190 -4.67 -10.91 -34.82
C PRO A 190 -4.35 -12.35 -35.24
N GLU A 191 -5.35 -13.09 -35.73
CA GLU A 191 -5.17 -14.48 -36.21
C GLU A 191 -4.25 -14.56 -37.44
N GLU A 192 -4.41 -13.61 -38.37
CA GLU A 192 -3.52 -13.45 -39.53
C GLU A 192 -2.36 -12.53 -39.16
N GLN A 193 -1.17 -13.10 -38.97
CA GLN A 193 0.03 -12.35 -38.62
C GLN A 193 0.96 -12.17 -39.83
N THR A 194 1.38 -10.93 -40.01
CA THR A 194 2.50 -10.51 -40.85
C THR A 194 3.66 -10.07 -39.94
N ASP A 195 4.86 -9.84 -40.51
CA ASP A 195 6.02 -9.36 -39.75
C ASP A 195 5.77 -8.03 -39.00
N ASP A 196 4.80 -7.22 -39.46
CA ASP A 196 4.41 -5.93 -38.85
C ASP A 196 3.15 -6.04 -37.95
N SER A 197 2.67 -7.24 -37.66
CA SER A 197 1.45 -7.41 -36.86
C SER A 197 1.69 -7.11 -35.37
N PRO A 198 0.73 -6.46 -34.69
CA PRO A 198 0.86 -6.13 -33.28
C PRO A 198 0.85 -7.40 -32.44
N GLY A 199 1.66 -7.41 -31.38
CA GLY A 199 1.68 -8.47 -30.37
C GLY A 199 0.51 -8.41 -29.39
N TRP A 200 0.71 -8.99 -28.22
CA TRP A 200 -0.23 -8.89 -27.10
C TRP A 200 -0.30 -7.46 -26.58
N ARG A 201 -1.53 -6.94 -26.43
CA ARG A 201 -1.79 -5.56 -25.98
C ARG A 201 -2.79 -5.53 -24.83
N ALA A 202 -2.98 -4.35 -24.24
CA ALA A 202 -3.94 -4.14 -23.18
C ALA A 202 -5.00 -3.15 -23.65
N GLU A 203 -6.28 -3.53 -23.51
CA GLU A 203 -7.36 -2.57 -23.56
C GLU A 203 -7.35 -1.78 -22.25
N VAL A 204 -7.24 -0.45 -22.36
CA VAL A 204 -7.22 0.45 -21.20
C VAL A 204 -8.27 1.55 -21.33
N ARG A 205 -8.55 2.23 -20.21
CA ARG A 205 -9.38 3.44 -20.16
C ARG A 205 -8.56 4.60 -19.60
N PRO A 206 -8.50 5.75 -20.29
CA PRO A 206 -9.12 6.03 -21.59
C PRO A 206 -8.48 5.23 -22.74
N SER A 207 -9.26 4.84 -23.76
CA SER A 207 -8.78 3.99 -24.87
C SER A 207 -7.73 4.67 -25.75
N THR A 208 -7.72 6.01 -25.77
CA THR A 208 -6.75 6.84 -26.49
C THR A 208 -5.38 6.94 -25.80
N HIS A 209 -5.17 6.24 -24.68
CA HIS A 209 -3.90 6.27 -23.98
C HIS A 209 -2.83 5.47 -24.75
N ILE A 210 -1.59 5.98 -24.80
CA ILE A 210 -0.48 5.39 -25.57
C ILE A 210 -0.15 3.92 -25.23
N VAL A 211 -0.56 3.47 -24.05
CA VAL A 211 -0.37 2.08 -23.59
C VAL A 211 -1.27 1.11 -24.38
N SER A 212 -2.39 1.56 -24.94
CA SER A 212 -3.27 0.74 -25.80
C SER A 212 -2.55 0.23 -27.05
N ASP A 213 -1.56 0.98 -27.53
CA ASP A 213 -0.79 0.69 -28.74
C ASP A 213 0.57 0.04 -28.42
N SER A 214 0.85 -0.22 -27.14
CA SER A 214 2.11 -0.80 -26.68
C SER A 214 1.99 -2.30 -26.49
N ASP A 215 2.83 -3.05 -27.22
CA ASP A 215 2.93 -4.50 -27.08
C ASP A 215 3.73 -4.91 -25.83
N PHE A 216 3.36 -6.04 -25.25
CA PHE A 216 4.10 -6.68 -24.16
C PHE A 216 4.19 -8.20 -24.35
N ASP A 217 5.21 -8.80 -23.75
CA ASP A 217 5.45 -10.25 -23.79
C ASP A 217 5.07 -10.90 -22.44
N VAL A 218 5.03 -10.09 -21.37
CA VAL A 218 4.69 -10.53 -20.01
C VAL A 218 3.66 -9.58 -19.40
N VAL A 219 2.59 -10.11 -18.81
CA VAL A 219 1.60 -9.34 -18.04
C VAL A 219 1.51 -9.83 -16.60
N ILE A 220 1.44 -8.88 -15.65
CA ILE A 220 1.41 -9.19 -14.22
C ILE A 220 0.25 -8.44 -13.56
N GLY A 221 -0.74 -9.20 -13.10
CA GLY A 221 -1.86 -8.67 -12.31
C GLY A 221 -1.47 -8.43 -10.84
N ALA A 222 -1.33 -7.17 -10.45
CA ALA A 222 -0.99 -6.72 -9.09
C ALA A 222 -1.95 -5.66 -8.53
N ASP A 223 -3.18 -5.61 -9.05
CA ASP A 223 -4.22 -4.60 -8.78
C ASP A 223 -5.19 -4.99 -7.64
N GLY A 224 -4.90 -6.10 -6.97
CA GLY A 224 -5.50 -6.50 -5.71
C GLY A 224 -6.76 -7.34 -5.87
N ARG A 225 -7.36 -7.69 -4.72
CA ARG A 225 -8.37 -8.77 -4.62
C ARG A 225 -9.57 -8.68 -5.56
N LYS A 226 -9.97 -7.49 -6.02
CA LYS A 226 -11.19 -7.36 -6.83
C LYS A 226 -10.97 -7.82 -8.26
N ASN A 227 -9.75 -7.79 -8.76
CA ASN A 227 -9.43 -8.02 -10.16
C ASN A 227 -8.51 -9.22 -10.34
N THR A 228 -8.73 -9.97 -11.41
CA THR A 228 -7.93 -11.14 -11.77
C THR A 228 -7.98 -11.22 -13.28
N LEU A 229 -6.82 -11.45 -13.89
CA LEU A 229 -6.73 -11.68 -15.32
C LEU A 229 -7.59 -12.89 -15.71
N ASP A 230 -8.17 -12.84 -16.90
CA ASP A 230 -8.95 -13.93 -17.44
C ASP A 230 -8.11 -15.23 -17.50
N GLY A 231 -8.75 -16.37 -17.29
CA GLY A 231 -8.10 -17.68 -17.21
C GLY A 231 -7.63 -18.10 -15.81
N PHE A 232 -7.62 -17.20 -14.81
CA PHE A 232 -7.22 -17.54 -13.43
C PHE A 232 -8.42 -17.81 -12.51
N ALA A 233 -8.63 -19.07 -12.14
CA ALA A 233 -9.66 -19.45 -11.18
C ALA A 233 -9.30 -19.02 -9.74
N ARG A 234 -10.27 -18.48 -9.00
CA ARG A 234 -10.11 -18.13 -7.58
C ARG A 234 -10.67 -19.22 -6.68
N LYS A 235 -9.91 -19.58 -5.65
CA LYS A 235 -10.40 -20.42 -4.55
C LYS A 235 -10.94 -19.53 -3.43
N GLU A 236 -12.25 -19.56 -3.23
CA GLU A 236 -12.88 -18.85 -2.11
C GLU A 236 -12.94 -19.76 -0.88
N PHE A 237 -12.29 -19.35 0.22
CA PHE A 237 -12.43 -20.00 1.52
C PHE A 237 -13.40 -19.22 2.39
N ARG A 238 -14.56 -19.82 2.70
CA ARG A 238 -15.54 -19.24 3.60
C ARG A 238 -15.36 -19.79 5.02
N GLY A 239 -14.82 -18.94 5.89
CA GLY A 239 -14.72 -19.21 7.32
C GLY A 239 -15.93 -18.72 8.12
N LYS A 240 -15.78 -18.70 9.45
CA LYS A 240 -16.74 -18.02 10.34
C LYS A 240 -16.79 -16.53 10.02
N LEU A 241 -17.96 -15.91 10.20
CA LEU A 241 -18.09 -14.48 10.02
C LEU A 241 -17.11 -13.72 10.91
N ALA A 242 -16.26 -12.92 10.28
CA ALA A 242 -15.28 -12.08 10.93
C ALA A 242 -15.33 -10.68 10.32
N ILE A 243 -15.56 -9.67 11.16
CA ILE A 243 -15.58 -8.26 10.76
C ILE A 243 -14.40 -7.58 11.44
N ALA A 244 -13.53 -6.93 10.66
CA ALA A 244 -12.38 -6.19 11.15
C ALA A 244 -12.62 -4.68 11.00
N ILE A 245 -12.29 -3.92 12.04
CA ILE A 245 -12.33 -2.45 12.01
C ILE A 245 -10.91 -1.94 12.14
N THR A 246 -10.54 -1.03 11.24
CA THR A 246 -9.27 -0.30 11.29
C THR A 246 -9.58 1.18 11.52
N ALA A 247 -8.94 1.79 12.51
CA ALA A 247 -9.04 3.22 12.78
C ALA A 247 -7.65 3.86 12.70
N ASN A 248 -7.58 5.11 12.25
CA ASN A 248 -6.37 5.91 12.24
C ASN A 248 -6.65 7.21 12.98
N PHE A 249 -5.85 7.52 14.00
CA PHE A 249 -5.92 8.77 14.75
C PHE A 249 -4.72 9.65 14.39
N VAL A 250 -4.86 10.96 14.55
CA VAL A 250 -3.77 11.91 14.32
C VAL A 250 -2.68 11.69 15.38
N ASN A 251 -1.45 11.43 14.95
CA ASN A 251 -0.28 11.39 15.82
C ASN A 251 0.45 12.74 15.75
N ARG A 252 0.47 13.50 16.85
CA ARG A 252 1.15 14.81 16.92
C ARG A 252 2.64 14.71 17.27
N ASN A 253 3.15 13.50 17.51
CA ASN A 253 4.54 13.23 17.89
C ASN A 253 4.95 13.94 19.19
N THR A 254 4.02 14.09 20.14
CA THR A 254 4.33 14.60 21.49
C THR A 254 5.11 13.55 22.30
N THR A 255 5.83 14.00 23.32
CA THR A 255 6.54 13.11 24.25
C THR A 255 5.59 12.17 25.00
N ALA A 256 4.34 12.59 25.25
CA ALA A 256 3.32 11.75 25.85
C ALA A 256 2.87 10.63 24.90
N GLU A 257 2.55 10.95 23.64
CA GLU A 257 2.18 9.96 22.62
C GLU A 257 3.31 8.95 22.36
N ALA A 258 4.57 9.41 22.35
CA ALA A 258 5.74 8.57 22.10
C ALA A 258 6.01 7.54 23.22
N LYS A 259 5.54 7.77 24.44
CA LYS A 259 5.70 6.86 25.59
C LYS A 259 4.70 5.71 25.59
N VAL A 260 3.63 5.79 24.81
CA VAL A 260 2.62 4.74 24.75
C VAL A 260 3.18 3.54 23.97
N GLU A 261 3.14 2.36 24.57
CA GLU A 261 3.68 1.14 23.96
C GLU A 261 2.81 0.61 22.82
N GLU A 262 3.45 0.01 21.82
CA GLU A 262 2.75 -0.65 20.72
C GLU A 262 2.11 -1.98 21.15
N ILE A 263 0.95 -2.26 20.56
CA ILE A 263 0.28 -3.54 20.74
C ILE A 263 0.53 -4.38 19.49
N SER A 264 1.53 -5.27 19.54
CA SER A 264 1.99 -6.09 18.39
C SER A 264 0.98 -7.15 17.92
N GLY A 265 -0.11 -7.33 18.66
CA GLY A 265 -1.20 -8.25 18.36
C GLY A 265 -1.65 -8.91 19.64
N VAL A 266 -2.82 -8.53 20.14
CA VAL A 266 -3.40 -9.16 21.32
C VAL A 266 -4.49 -10.11 20.83
N ALA A 267 -4.19 -11.41 20.86
CA ALA A 267 -5.18 -12.43 20.59
C ALA A 267 -5.90 -12.78 21.89
N PHE A 268 -7.23 -12.93 21.82
CA PHE A 268 -8.08 -13.27 22.98
C PHE A 268 -7.57 -14.48 23.75
N ILE A 269 -7.04 -15.47 23.03
CA ILE A 269 -6.52 -16.71 23.59
C ILE A 269 -5.45 -16.44 24.67
N PHE A 270 -4.62 -15.41 24.48
CA PHE A 270 -3.50 -15.11 25.38
C PHE A 270 -3.83 -14.04 26.42
N ASN A 271 -4.79 -13.15 26.17
CA ASN A 271 -5.15 -12.03 27.07
C ASN A 271 -6.64 -11.95 27.36
N GLN A 272 -7.21 -13.06 27.86
CA GLN A 272 -8.64 -13.14 28.16
C GLN A 272 -9.10 -12.08 29.17
N LYS A 273 -8.30 -11.85 30.23
CA LYS A 273 -8.58 -10.84 31.26
C LYS A 273 -8.81 -9.45 30.67
N PHE A 274 -7.89 -8.97 29.83
CA PHE A 274 -8.00 -7.68 29.14
C PHE A 274 -9.30 -7.53 28.34
N PHE A 275 -9.70 -8.57 27.60
CA PHE A 275 -10.92 -8.51 26.79
C PHE A 275 -12.21 -8.65 27.61
N LEU A 276 -12.17 -9.33 28.76
CA LEU A 276 -13.30 -9.40 29.69
C LEU A 276 -13.51 -8.03 30.35
N GLU A 277 -12.44 -7.40 30.84
CA GLU A 277 -12.47 -6.04 31.40
C GLU A 277 -12.96 -5.02 30.36
N LEU A 278 -12.44 -5.06 29.13
CA LEU A 278 -12.90 -4.19 28.04
C LEU A 278 -14.41 -4.33 27.78
N LYS A 279 -14.94 -5.55 27.87
CA LYS A 279 -16.36 -5.83 27.67
C LYS A 279 -17.18 -5.26 28.83
N GLU A 280 -16.74 -5.44 30.07
CA GLU A 280 -17.42 -4.92 31.26
C GLU A 280 -17.48 -3.39 31.24
N ASP A 281 -16.38 -2.74 30.89
CA ASP A 281 -16.27 -1.27 30.93
C ASP A 281 -16.98 -0.57 29.77
N THR A 282 -16.99 -1.17 28.57
CA THR A 282 -17.44 -0.49 27.34
C THR A 282 -18.61 -1.17 26.63
N GLY A 283 -19.00 -2.38 27.05
CA GLY A 283 -19.94 -3.24 26.33
C GLY A 283 -19.38 -3.83 25.03
N LEU A 284 -18.14 -3.51 24.64
CA LEU A 284 -17.54 -3.99 23.40
C LEU A 284 -17.08 -5.43 23.55
N HIS A 285 -17.72 -6.33 22.80
CA HIS A 285 -17.40 -7.76 22.80
C HIS A 285 -16.81 -8.23 21.46
N ARG A 286 -15.76 -9.05 21.53
CA ARG A 286 -15.20 -9.80 20.39
C ARG A 286 -15.61 -11.27 20.50
N ASN A 287 -16.22 -11.84 19.46
CA ASN A 287 -16.64 -13.25 19.48
C ASN A 287 -15.47 -14.23 19.44
N ARG A 288 -15.54 -15.29 20.26
CA ARG A 288 -15.10 -16.65 19.90
C ARG A 288 -16.35 -17.53 19.83
N ALA A 289 -16.41 -18.37 18.80
CA ALA A 289 -17.42 -19.41 18.70
C ALA A 289 -17.22 -20.43 19.81
N SER A 290 -18.04 -20.35 20.85
CA SER A 290 -18.38 -21.49 21.70
C SER A 290 -19.69 -22.06 21.17
N ALA A 291 -19.73 -23.38 20.97
CA ALA A 291 -20.97 -24.09 20.70
C ALA A 291 -22.01 -23.74 21.79
N GLU A 292 -23.27 -23.59 21.39
CA GLU A 292 -24.40 -23.22 22.24
C GLU A 292 -24.44 -24.01 23.56
N ARG A 293 -24.80 -23.32 24.63
CA ARG A 293 -25.97 -23.75 25.41
C ARG A 293 -26.94 -22.59 25.48
N ARG A 294 -28.08 -22.75 24.80
CA ARG A 294 -29.25 -21.89 24.91
C ARG A 294 -29.66 -21.77 26.37
N GLN A 295 -29.82 -20.53 26.85
CA GLN A 295 -30.83 -20.20 27.86
C GLN A 295 -31.49 -18.88 27.46
N ARG A 296 -32.82 -18.87 27.61
CA ARG A 296 -33.77 -17.89 27.09
C ARG A 296 -33.83 -16.63 27.97
N GLN A 297 -33.85 -15.46 27.30
CA GLN A 297 -34.62 -14.21 27.58
C GLN A 297 -34.31 -13.34 28.83
N PRO A 298 -34.78 -12.05 28.90
CA PRO A 298 -35.28 -11.13 27.85
C PRO A 298 -34.65 -9.70 27.89
N GLY A 299 -34.78 -8.96 26.78
CA GLY A 299 -34.95 -7.49 26.77
C GLY A 299 -33.74 -6.59 27.11
N GLY A 300 -33.16 -5.94 26.10
CA GLY A 300 -32.21 -4.85 26.29
C GLY A 300 -31.78 -4.21 24.98
N LEU A 301 -32.54 -3.22 24.51
CA LEU A 301 -32.20 -2.37 23.38
C LEU A 301 -31.27 -1.25 23.87
N ALA A 302 -30.04 -1.15 23.35
CA ALA A 302 -29.20 0.03 23.52
C ALA A 302 -28.80 0.56 22.13
N VAL A 303 -29.53 1.59 21.70
CA VAL A 303 -29.22 2.43 20.54
C VAL A 303 -28.23 3.49 20.99
N LEU A 304 -27.09 3.62 20.29
CA LEU A 304 -26.17 4.74 20.47
C LEU A 304 -26.83 6.03 19.99
N CYS A 305 -27.13 6.93 20.93
CA CYS A 305 -27.56 8.30 20.67
C CYS A 305 -26.41 9.24 21.07
N PRO A 306 -25.85 10.05 20.16
CA PRO A 306 -24.81 11.00 20.50
C PRO A 306 -25.46 12.26 21.08
N ARG A 307 -25.41 12.39 22.41
CA ARG A 307 -25.44 13.68 23.12
C ARG A 307 -24.20 13.67 23.98
N GLY A 308 -23.29 14.64 23.98
CA GLY A 308 -23.39 16.06 23.72
C GLY A 308 -22.34 16.67 24.64
N CYS A 309 -21.58 17.64 24.14
CA CYS A 309 -20.48 18.30 24.83
C CYS A 309 -20.74 18.60 26.32
N ARG A 310 -19.85 18.15 27.21
CA ARG A 310 -19.45 18.89 28.41
C ARG A 310 -17.98 18.65 28.72
N LEU A 311 -17.21 19.75 28.74
CA LEU A 311 -15.92 19.82 29.43
C LEU A 311 -16.12 19.43 30.90
N TRP A 312 -15.32 18.48 31.38
CA TRP A 312 -15.04 18.35 32.80
C TRP A 312 -13.52 18.41 32.98
N ASN A 313 -13.05 19.58 33.41
CA ASN A 313 -11.79 19.70 34.14
C ASN A 313 -11.97 18.90 35.44
N GLN A 314 -11.16 17.85 35.62
CA GLN A 314 -10.59 17.46 36.90
C GLN A 314 -9.61 16.31 36.66
N LEU A 315 -8.32 16.57 36.88
CA LEU A 315 -7.34 15.54 37.21
C LEU A 315 -7.69 14.97 38.59
N PRO A 316 -7.63 13.65 38.76
CA PRO A 316 -7.06 13.11 39.98
C PRO A 316 -5.81 12.28 39.70
N ALA A 317 -4.87 12.49 40.61
CA ALA A 317 -3.63 11.80 40.91
C ALA A 317 -3.47 10.34 40.43
N ALA A 318 -2.20 10.05 40.13
CA ALA A 318 -1.60 8.76 39.91
C ALA A 318 -2.21 7.62 40.74
N VAL A 319 -2.74 6.60 40.04
CA VAL A 319 -2.85 5.25 40.58
C VAL A 319 -1.82 4.39 39.88
N SER A 320 -0.71 4.17 40.59
CA SER A 320 0.34 3.24 40.25
C SER A 320 -0.10 1.81 40.55
N GLY A 321 -0.16 0.95 39.54
CA GLY A 321 -0.32 -0.48 39.77
C GLY A 321 -0.82 -1.28 38.58
N LEU A 322 0.05 -1.54 37.59
CA LEU A 322 0.04 -2.75 36.76
C LEU A 322 1.39 -2.82 36.04
N ARG A 323 2.39 -3.44 36.69
CA ARG A 323 3.66 -3.79 36.04
C ARG A 323 3.40 -5.00 35.15
N HIS A 324 3.42 -4.79 33.84
CA HIS A 324 3.61 -5.85 32.86
C HIS A 324 5.12 -6.07 32.69
N GLN A 325 5.60 -7.31 32.87
CA GLN A 325 6.97 -7.70 32.53
C GLN A 325 6.91 -8.47 31.20
N PRO A 326 7.36 -7.91 30.07
CA PRO A 326 7.42 -8.60 28.80
C PRO A 326 8.72 -9.42 28.68
N LEU A 327 8.64 -10.55 27.98
CA LEU A 327 9.80 -11.41 27.65
C LEU A 327 10.80 -10.80 26.66
N ARG A 328 10.61 -9.57 26.17
CA ARG A 328 11.61 -8.74 25.46
C ARG A 328 11.28 -7.25 25.59
N THR A 329 12.28 -6.42 25.86
CA THR A 329 12.19 -4.95 25.83
C THR A 329 12.07 -4.46 24.38
N ALA A 330 10.87 -4.04 23.97
CA ALA A 330 10.66 -3.37 22.69
C ALA A 330 10.44 -1.87 22.96
N GLY A 331 11.31 -1.03 22.37
CA GLY A 331 11.26 0.41 22.51
C GLY A 331 10.11 1.07 21.73
N CYS A 332 9.84 2.30 22.13
CA CYS A 332 8.80 3.25 21.70
C CYS A 332 8.43 3.24 20.21
N GLY A 333 7.12 3.30 19.93
CA GLY A 333 6.53 3.43 18.60
C GLY A 333 4.99 3.42 18.65
N HIS A 334 4.31 3.50 17.50
CA HIS A 334 2.90 3.86 17.30
C HIS A 334 1.84 2.84 17.81
N VAL A 335 0.76 3.36 18.43
CA VAL A 335 -0.38 2.56 18.92
C VAL A 335 -1.16 1.91 17.77
N ARG A 336 -1.28 0.57 17.82
CA ARG A 336 -2.09 -0.24 16.92
C ARG A 336 -3.32 -0.76 17.68
N LEU A 337 -4.52 -0.25 17.37
CA LEU A 337 -5.77 -0.85 17.84
C LEU A 337 -6.46 -1.55 16.66
N HIS A 338 -6.50 -2.88 16.69
CA HIS A 338 -7.39 -3.67 15.84
C HIS A 338 -8.59 -4.09 16.67
N GLN A 339 -9.73 -3.44 16.46
CA GLN A 339 -10.98 -3.84 17.09
C GLN A 339 -11.85 -4.56 16.06
N HIS A 340 -12.40 -5.71 16.44
CA HIS A 340 -13.37 -6.45 15.64
C HIS A 340 -14.74 -6.24 16.29
N VAL A 341 -15.67 -5.56 15.62
CA VAL A 341 -17.03 -5.30 16.14
C VAL A 341 -18.06 -5.70 15.09
N ARG A 342 -19.21 -6.25 15.51
CA ARG A 342 -20.38 -6.51 14.67
C ARG A 342 -21.55 -5.64 15.13
N ILE A 343 -22.22 -5.00 14.18
CA ILE A 343 -23.53 -4.37 14.38
C ILE A 343 -24.59 -5.43 14.01
N GLY A 344 -25.58 -5.65 14.88
CA GLY A 344 -26.66 -6.60 14.65
C GLY A 344 -27.70 -6.03 13.71
N GLU A 345 -27.91 -6.65 12.55
CA GLU A 345 -29.10 -6.42 11.72
C GLU A 345 -30.30 -7.13 12.35
N ARG A 346 -31.39 -6.39 12.62
CA ARG A 346 -32.71 -7.00 12.83
C ARG A 346 -33.29 -7.35 11.46
N ARG A 347 -33.63 -8.62 11.24
CA ARG A 347 -34.59 -8.98 10.18
C ARG A 347 -36.01 -8.62 10.67
N PRO A 348 -36.89 -8.09 9.81
CA PRO A 348 -38.30 -7.98 10.13
C PRO A 348 -38.88 -9.39 10.32
N ASP A 349 -39.64 -9.57 11.40
CA ASP A 349 -40.33 -10.81 11.72
C ASP A 349 -41.28 -11.21 10.57
N GLN A 350 -41.08 -12.41 10.03
CA GLN A 350 -42.10 -13.12 9.26
C GLN A 350 -42.93 -13.92 10.25
N GLY A 351 -44.18 -13.52 10.47
CA GLY A 351 -45.02 -14.21 11.45
C GLY A 351 -46.42 -13.69 11.68
N GLU A 352 -47.15 -13.22 10.65
CA GLU A 352 -48.61 -13.19 10.71
C GLU A 352 -49.18 -13.88 9.48
N THR A 353 -49.74 -15.07 9.68
CA THR A 353 -50.63 -15.73 8.71
C THR A 353 -52.05 -15.70 9.25
N ARG A 354 -52.93 -14.94 8.58
CA ARG A 354 -54.21 -15.39 8.00
C ARG A 354 -55.18 -14.22 7.87
N THR A 355 -55.64 -13.95 6.66
CA THR A 355 -56.99 -14.34 6.21
C THR A 355 -57.17 -14.05 4.73
N SER A 356 -57.80 -15.01 4.04
CA SER A 356 -58.26 -14.88 2.67
C SER A 356 -59.51 -14.01 2.61
N ALA A 357 -59.52 -13.01 1.72
CA ALA A 357 -60.75 -12.51 1.12
C ALA A 357 -60.45 -12.00 -0.29
N ALA A 358 -61.37 -12.30 -1.20
CA ALA A 358 -61.27 -12.20 -2.64
C ALA A 358 -61.50 -10.79 -3.21
N GLY A 359 -61.18 -10.64 -4.50
CA GLY A 359 -61.55 -9.52 -5.38
C GLY A 359 -60.43 -8.48 -5.51
N GLY A 360 -60.00 -8.02 -6.66
CA GLY A 360 -60.50 -8.07 -8.04
C GLY A 360 -60.00 -6.79 -8.73
N ALA A 361 -59.58 -6.88 -9.99
CA ALA A 361 -59.16 -5.76 -10.88
C ALA A 361 -57.93 -4.95 -10.38
N GLY A 362 -56.99 -4.47 -11.18
CA GLY A 362 -57.00 -4.11 -12.58
C GLY A 362 -56.33 -2.74 -12.70
N TRP A 363 -55.44 -2.61 -13.69
CA TRP A 363 -55.03 -1.38 -14.40
C TRP A 363 -53.77 -0.61 -13.95
N ARG A 364 -52.86 -0.58 -14.96
CA ARG A 364 -51.84 0.40 -15.37
C ARG A 364 -50.54 0.49 -14.59
#